data_AF-A0A6J8E6Z4-F1
#
_entry.id   AF-A0A6J8E6Z4-F1
#
_cell.length_a   1.000
_cell.length_b   1.000
_cell.length_c   1.000
_cell.angle_alpha   90.00
_cell.angle_beta   90.00
_cell.angle_gamma   90.00
#
_symmetry.space_group_name_H-M   'P 1'
#
loop_
_entity.id
_entity.type
_entity.pdbx_description
1 polymer ?
#
loop_
_entity_poly.entity_id
_entity_poly.type
_entity_poly.pdbx_seq_one_letter_code
_entity_poly.pdbx_strand_id
1 'polypeptide(L)'
;MVQVLRLLKYQDGYMILYQKKHPVLLPNNWRNFVNVRDHKRKLVNYLSYQFITLSLRRFQNHECVVVTAGGFDDLNVNKAFDSLGAGDGSTVECCHLNSNHEEGDTRVWLHAKQSKSQRIIIYSPDTDQFFVGLPFIDSIYDKTIYLQLKDSCFDHQYVDMRMFSLQMSNDMCLKGLSKPVDCLQMVYIASSCDFVFFFQGYGKKTFINIFRQNVNLISSDLSICDEDNIQGLCAFFRLIL
;
A
#
# COMPACT_ATOMS: atom_id res chain seq x y z
N MET A 1 -6.94 14.80 -42.15
CA MET A 1 -6.78 15.54 -40.87
C MET A 1 -6.73 14.49 -39.77
N VAL A 2 -5.54 14.14 -39.27
CA VAL A 2 -5.35 12.93 -38.45
C VAL A 2 -5.23 13.34 -36.98
N GLN A 3 -6.28 13.03 -36.22
CA GLN A 3 -6.29 13.10 -34.76
C GLN A 3 -5.58 11.84 -34.23
N VAL A 4 -4.47 12.01 -33.51
CA VAL A 4 -3.79 10.86 -32.88
C VAL A 4 -4.36 10.72 -31.47
N LEU A 5 -5.31 9.81 -31.33
CA LEU A 5 -5.81 9.34 -30.03
C LEU A 5 -4.81 8.31 -29.48
N ARG A 6 -4.18 8.59 -28.34
CA ARG A 6 -3.56 7.53 -27.54
C ARG A 6 -4.37 7.31 -26.28
N LEU A 7 -5.02 6.15 -26.25
CA LEU A 7 -5.80 5.67 -25.13
C LEU A 7 -4.84 5.04 -24.12
N LEU A 8 -4.65 5.69 -22.97
CA LEU A 8 -4.15 4.98 -21.80
C LEU A 8 -5.37 4.43 -21.08
N LYS A 9 -5.51 3.11 -21.13
CA LYS A 9 -6.60 2.39 -20.48
C LYS A 9 -6.37 2.43 -18.97
N TYR A 10 -7.21 3.18 -18.28
CA TYR A 10 -7.41 3.12 -16.83
C TYR A 10 -8.92 2.97 -16.61
N GLN A 11 -9.35 2.29 -15.55
CA GLN A 11 -10.65 1.60 -15.53
C GLN A 11 -11.87 2.55 -15.52
N ASP A 12 -12.88 2.18 -16.32
CA ASP A 12 -14.21 2.80 -16.56
C ASP A 12 -14.29 4.18 -17.22
N GLY A 13 -13.20 4.60 -17.84
CA GLY A 13 -13.23 5.63 -18.86
C GLY A 13 -11.88 5.71 -19.53
N TYR A 14 -11.85 6.17 -20.78
CA TYR A 14 -10.58 6.66 -21.28
C TYR A 14 -10.18 7.83 -20.38
N MET A 15 -8.99 7.79 -19.76
CA MET A 15 -8.34 9.03 -19.38
C MET A 15 -7.96 9.71 -20.70
N ILE A 16 -8.92 10.43 -21.27
CA ILE A 16 -8.67 11.31 -22.40
C ILE A 16 -7.88 12.44 -21.78
N LEU A 17 -6.55 12.35 -21.88
CA LEU A 17 -5.71 13.54 -21.81
C LEU A 17 -6.16 14.40 -22.98
N TYR A 18 -7.13 15.28 -22.73
CA TYR A 18 -7.50 16.30 -23.67
C TYR A 18 -6.27 17.16 -23.86
N GLN A 19 -5.59 16.96 -24.98
CA GLN A 19 -4.67 17.96 -25.48
C GLN A 19 -5.53 19.14 -25.95
N LYS A 20 -5.94 19.98 -25.02
CA LYS A 20 -6.56 21.27 -25.32
C LYS A 20 -5.48 22.15 -25.91
N LYS A 21 -5.18 22.00 -27.21
CA LYS A 21 -4.39 22.90 -28.06
C LYS A 21 -3.16 23.56 -27.42
N HIS A 22 -2.53 22.90 -26.45
CA HIS A 22 -1.25 23.29 -25.90
C HIS A 22 -0.25 22.22 -26.33
N PRO A 23 0.90 22.62 -26.89
CA PRO A 23 1.93 21.70 -27.37
C PRO A 23 2.68 21.13 -26.18
N VAL A 24 1.98 20.45 -25.27
CA VAL A 24 2.64 19.67 -24.23
C VAL A 24 3.00 18.34 -24.87
N LEU A 25 4.24 18.26 -25.34
CA LEU A 25 4.83 17.03 -25.83
C LEU A 25 4.79 16.01 -24.69
N LEU A 26 3.96 14.96 -24.82
CA LEU A 26 4.08 13.81 -23.96
C LEU A 26 5.48 13.20 -24.17
N PRO A 27 6.14 12.76 -23.10
CA PRO A 27 7.47 12.19 -23.24
C PRO A 27 7.42 10.93 -24.12
N ASN A 28 8.21 10.93 -25.19
CA ASN A 28 8.34 9.76 -26.07
C ASN A 28 9.03 8.58 -25.37
N ASN A 29 9.78 8.85 -24.28
CA ASN A 29 10.41 7.84 -23.44
C ASN A 29 10.06 8.13 -21.97
N TRP A 30 9.01 7.46 -21.48
CA TRP A 30 8.55 7.60 -20.11
C TRP A 30 9.61 7.20 -19.09
N ARG A 31 10.35 6.09 -19.32
CA ARG A 31 11.38 5.63 -18.39
C ARG A 31 12.42 6.71 -18.11
N ASN A 32 12.95 7.34 -19.16
CA ASN A 32 13.92 8.43 -19.00
C ASN A 32 13.27 9.67 -18.39
N PHE A 33 12.01 9.96 -18.73
CA PHE A 33 11.29 11.07 -18.15
C PHE A 33 11.11 10.92 -16.62
N VAL A 34 10.64 9.77 -16.13
CA VAL A 34 10.38 9.55 -14.70
C VAL A 34 11.69 9.41 -13.89
N ASN A 35 12.80 9.03 -14.52
CA ASN A 35 14.12 9.00 -13.89
C ASN A 35 14.65 10.40 -13.52
N VAL A 36 14.14 11.46 -14.15
CA VAL A 36 14.50 12.83 -13.78
C VAL A 36 13.62 13.29 -12.62
N ARG A 37 14.24 13.60 -11.47
CA ARG A 37 13.55 13.96 -10.22
C ARG A 37 12.54 15.11 -10.40
N ASP A 38 12.89 16.14 -11.16
CA ASP A 38 12.01 17.29 -11.43
C ASP A 38 10.79 16.91 -12.26
N HIS A 39 10.95 16.03 -13.24
CA HIS A 39 9.84 15.54 -14.06
C HIS A 39 8.91 14.65 -13.25
N LYS A 40 9.45 13.76 -12.42
CA LYS A 40 8.69 12.95 -11.48
C LYS A 40 7.85 13.84 -10.55
N ARG A 41 8.48 14.87 -9.97
CA ARG A 41 7.79 15.83 -9.10
C ARG A 41 6.66 16.58 -9.83
N LYS A 42 6.92 17.11 -11.02
CA LYS A 42 5.89 17.78 -11.84
C LYS A 42 4.71 16.85 -12.18
N LEU A 43 5.01 15.60 -12.52
CA LEU A 43 4.01 14.59 -12.80
C LEU A 43 3.16 14.27 -11.57
N VAL A 44 3.78 14.06 -10.40
CA VAL A 44 3.07 13.80 -9.14
C VAL A 44 2.19 15.00 -8.77
N ASN A 45 2.70 16.23 -8.85
CA ASN A 45 1.90 17.44 -8.59
C ASN A 45 0.68 17.54 -9.52
N TYR A 46 0.88 17.29 -10.82
CA TYR A 46 -0.21 17.27 -11.79
C TYR A 46 -1.24 16.20 -11.46
N LEU A 47 -0.81 14.98 -11.18
CA LEU A 47 -1.71 13.86 -10.84
C LEU A 47 -2.50 14.15 -9.57
N SER A 48 -1.86 14.64 -8.51
CA SER A 48 -2.53 15.02 -7.27
C SER A 48 -3.62 16.07 -7.51
N TYR A 49 -3.34 17.09 -8.32
CA TYR A 49 -4.33 18.09 -8.70
C TYR A 49 -5.50 17.50 -9.50
N GLN A 50 -5.22 16.61 -10.46
CA GLN A 50 -6.27 15.93 -11.21
C GLN A 50 -7.14 15.04 -10.30
N PHE A 51 -6.55 14.29 -9.38
CA PHE A 51 -7.30 13.45 -8.44
C PHE A 51 -8.25 14.26 -7.56
N ILE A 52 -7.78 15.37 -6.98
CA ILE A 52 -8.65 16.25 -6.18
C ILE A 52 -9.74 16.90 -7.05
N THR A 53 -9.38 17.39 -8.24
CA THR A 53 -10.36 18.01 -9.14
C THR A 53 -11.46 17.03 -9.56
N LEU A 54 -11.08 15.79 -9.86
CA LEU A 54 -12.03 14.73 -10.22
C LEU A 54 -12.89 14.30 -9.04
N SER A 55 -12.31 14.19 -7.84
CA SER A 55 -13.07 13.82 -6.64
C SER A 55 -14.13 14.86 -6.29
N LEU A 56 -13.80 16.15 -6.36
CA LEU A 56 -14.75 17.26 -6.17
C LEU A 56 -15.94 17.19 -7.14
N ARG A 57 -15.69 16.82 -8.40
CA ARG A 57 -16.75 16.64 -9.41
C ARG A 57 -17.61 15.42 -9.15
N ARG A 58 -17.00 14.34 -8.65
CA ARG A 58 -17.64 13.02 -8.50
C ARG A 58 -18.41 12.87 -7.19
N PHE A 59 -17.93 13.50 -6.12
CA PHE A 59 -18.44 13.36 -4.75
C PHE A 59 -18.99 14.68 -4.21
N GLN A 60 -20.05 15.19 -4.86
CA GLN A 60 -20.60 16.54 -4.62
C GLN A 60 -21.23 16.74 -3.23
N ASN A 61 -21.35 15.68 -2.42
CA ASN A 61 -21.98 15.71 -1.08
C ASN A 61 -21.03 15.35 0.06
N HIS A 62 -19.71 15.45 -0.12
CA HIS A 62 -18.70 15.10 0.91
C HIS A 62 -18.80 13.65 1.43
N GLU A 63 -19.48 12.75 0.72
CA GLU A 63 -19.59 11.32 1.05
C GLU A 63 -18.22 10.62 1.04
N CYS A 64 -17.28 11.16 0.27
CA CYS A 64 -15.92 10.66 0.16
C CYS A 64 -14.94 11.83 0.15
N VAL A 65 -13.92 11.73 1.00
CA VAL A 65 -12.81 12.67 1.07
C VAL A 65 -11.62 12.02 0.42
N VAL A 66 -11.16 12.59 -0.69
CA VAL A 66 -9.91 12.16 -1.32
C VAL A 66 -8.79 13.02 -0.76
N VAL A 67 -7.77 12.36 -0.24
CA VAL A 67 -6.54 12.99 0.23
C VAL A 67 -5.41 12.58 -0.68
N THR A 68 -4.62 13.55 -1.12
CA THR A 68 -3.35 13.29 -1.83
C THR A 68 -2.19 13.79 -0.98
N ALA A 69 -1.04 13.12 -1.06
CA ALA A 69 0.12 13.40 -0.22
C ALA A 69 1.42 13.34 -1.02
N GLY A 70 2.29 14.34 -0.85
CA GLY A 70 3.54 14.46 -1.63
C GLY A 70 3.36 14.94 -3.07
N GLY A 71 2.17 15.46 -3.39
CA GLY A 71 2.00 16.41 -4.48
C GLY A 71 1.84 17.82 -3.90
N PHE A 72 2.04 18.84 -4.74
CA PHE A 72 1.99 20.27 -4.39
C PHE A 72 3.16 20.78 -3.54
N ASP A 73 4.33 20.17 -3.69
CA ASP A 73 5.53 20.58 -2.97
C ASP A 73 6.22 21.77 -3.66
N ASP A 74 6.18 22.94 -3.01
CA ASP A 74 7.07 24.06 -3.37
C ASP A 74 8.43 23.94 -2.67
N LEU A 75 8.50 23.38 -1.45
CA LEU A 75 9.72 23.36 -0.63
C LEU A 75 9.70 22.21 0.41
N ASN A 76 10.44 21.11 0.15
CA ASN A 76 10.95 20.06 1.07
C ASN A 76 10.05 19.44 2.17
N VAL A 77 8.79 19.86 2.32
CA VAL A 77 7.81 19.30 3.25
C VAL A 77 6.72 18.69 2.38
N ASN A 78 6.58 17.35 2.41
CA ASN A 78 5.53 16.71 1.62
C ASN A 78 4.18 17.05 2.23
N LYS A 79 3.44 17.93 1.55
CA LYS A 79 2.14 18.38 2.01
C LYS A 79 1.05 17.39 1.67
N ALA A 80 0.00 17.37 2.48
CA ALA A 80 -1.23 16.65 2.21
C ALA A 80 -2.34 17.64 1.89
N PHE A 81 -3.18 17.33 0.91
CA PHE A 81 -4.32 18.14 0.52
C PHE A 81 -5.56 17.26 0.42
N ASP A 82 -6.67 17.74 0.95
CA ASP A 82 -7.97 17.07 0.81
C ASP A 82 -8.90 17.78 -0.18
N SER A 83 -9.90 17.04 -0.61
CA SER A 83 -11.00 17.53 -1.44
C SER A 83 -12.15 18.13 -0.64
N LEU A 84 -11.96 18.48 0.64
CA LEU A 84 -12.98 19.17 1.46
C LEU A 84 -12.78 20.69 1.46
N GLY A 85 -11.72 21.18 0.81
CA GLY A 85 -11.33 22.57 0.82
C GLY A 85 -12.24 23.53 0.08
N ALA A 86 -13.12 24.20 0.83
CA ALA A 86 -14.07 25.24 0.45
C ALA A 86 -15.05 24.88 -0.68
N GLY A 87 -16.33 25.17 -0.47
CA GLY A 87 -17.41 24.92 -1.44
C GLY A 87 -17.27 25.64 -2.79
N ASP A 88 -16.12 26.23 -3.08
CA ASP A 88 -15.72 26.85 -4.35
C ASP A 88 -14.83 25.96 -5.23
N GLY A 89 -14.46 24.76 -4.74
CA GLY A 89 -13.61 23.81 -5.47
C GLY A 89 -12.12 24.08 -5.33
N SER A 90 -11.70 24.80 -4.28
CA SER A 90 -10.29 24.93 -3.91
C SER A 90 -9.77 23.68 -3.17
N THR A 91 -8.48 23.66 -2.84
CA THR A 91 -7.86 22.59 -2.06
C THR A 91 -7.40 23.15 -0.73
N VAL A 92 -7.61 22.42 0.36
CA VAL A 92 -7.13 22.83 1.69
C VAL A 92 -6.01 21.89 2.11
N GLU A 93 -4.94 22.48 2.63
CA GLU A 93 -3.82 21.74 3.19
C GLU A 93 -4.26 21.04 4.49
N CYS A 94 -4.03 19.73 4.57
CA CYS A 94 -4.25 18.90 5.73
C CYS A 94 -2.97 18.80 6.55
N CYS A 95 -2.61 19.86 7.28
CA CYS A 95 -1.32 19.93 7.99
C CYS A 95 -1.06 18.74 8.94
N HIS A 96 -2.12 18.17 9.52
CA HIS A 96 -2.06 17.01 10.41
C HIS A 96 -1.68 15.69 9.70
N LEU A 97 -1.74 15.66 8.37
CA LEU A 97 -1.33 14.56 7.50
C LEU A 97 -0.04 14.89 6.74
N ASN A 98 0.64 16.01 7.04
CA ASN A 98 1.94 16.28 6.45
C ASN A 98 2.97 15.28 7.00
N SER A 99 3.82 14.72 6.13
CA SER A 99 4.76 13.67 6.52
C SER A 99 6.07 13.78 5.75
N ASN A 100 7.19 13.68 6.46
CA ASN A 100 8.52 13.61 5.84
C ASN A 100 8.95 12.16 5.52
N HIS A 101 8.08 11.17 5.74
CA HIS A 101 8.42 9.77 5.48
C HIS A 101 8.71 9.55 3.99
N GLU A 102 9.84 8.94 3.64
CA GLU A 102 10.30 8.86 2.25
C GLU A 102 9.48 7.89 1.40
N GLU A 103 9.03 6.78 1.99
CA GLU A 103 8.28 5.74 1.30
C GLU A 103 6.77 5.99 1.34
N GLY A 104 6.12 5.81 0.18
CA GLY A 104 4.69 6.04 0.00
C GLY A 104 3.82 5.07 0.80
N ASP A 105 4.23 3.82 0.90
CA ASP A 105 3.44 2.77 1.56
C ASP A 105 3.24 3.05 3.04
N THR A 106 4.33 3.29 3.77
CA THR A 106 4.26 3.68 5.17
C THR A 106 3.48 4.98 5.37
N ARG A 107 3.60 5.95 4.44
CA ARG A 107 2.89 7.22 4.51
C ARG A 107 1.37 7.03 4.45
N VAL A 108 0.88 6.17 3.58
CA VAL A 108 -0.56 5.88 3.46
C VAL A 108 -1.13 5.34 4.78
N TRP A 109 -0.40 4.45 5.46
CA TRP A 109 -0.79 3.91 6.77
C TRP A 109 -0.77 4.95 7.89
N LEU A 110 0.23 5.84 7.90
CA LEU A 110 0.26 6.98 8.83
C LEU A 110 -0.94 7.91 8.60
N HIS A 111 -1.30 8.15 7.34
CA HIS A 111 -2.48 8.96 7.00
C HIS A 111 -3.77 8.28 7.46
N ALA A 112 -3.89 6.97 7.26
CA ALA A 112 -5.04 6.21 7.74
C ALA A 112 -5.18 6.32 9.28
N LYS A 113 -4.04 6.22 10.00
CA LYS A 113 -3.99 6.40 11.46
C LYS A 113 -4.42 7.80 11.91
N GLN A 114 -3.96 8.84 11.24
CA GLN A 114 -4.23 10.24 11.62
C GLN A 114 -5.57 10.79 11.10
N SER A 115 -6.16 10.15 10.09
CA SER A 115 -7.45 10.56 9.51
C SER A 115 -8.58 10.56 10.56
N LYS A 116 -9.55 11.46 10.43
CA LYS A 116 -10.74 11.44 11.30
C LYS A 116 -11.79 10.41 10.86
N SER A 117 -11.64 9.85 9.66
CA SER A 117 -12.59 8.89 9.08
C SER A 117 -12.56 7.55 9.80
N GLN A 118 -13.73 7.00 10.11
CA GLN A 118 -13.87 5.68 10.75
C GLN A 118 -13.78 4.52 9.77
N ARG A 119 -14.10 4.78 8.49
CA ARG A 119 -13.99 3.81 7.39
C ARG A 119 -13.02 4.37 6.36
N ILE A 120 -11.99 3.61 6.07
CA ILE A 120 -10.89 4.04 5.20
C ILE A 120 -10.69 2.95 4.15
N ILE A 121 -10.56 3.39 2.90
CA ILE A 121 -10.17 2.51 1.79
C ILE A 121 -8.76 2.92 1.38
N ILE A 122 -7.82 1.98 1.48
CA ILE A 122 -6.49 2.13 0.90
C ILE A 122 -6.56 1.53 -0.50
N TYR A 123 -6.54 2.42 -1.50
CA TYR A 123 -6.56 2.05 -2.90
C TYR A 123 -5.13 2.00 -3.43
N SER A 124 -4.55 0.80 -3.41
CA SER A 124 -3.24 0.53 -3.99
C SER A 124 -3.20 -0.91 -4.51
N PRO A 125 -2.76 -1.14 -5.76
CA PRO A 125 -2.57 -2.49 -6.27
C PRO A 125 -1.25 -3.11 -5.80
N ASP A 126 -0.44 -2.37 -5.06
CA ASP A 126 0.84 -2.82 -4.55
C ASP A 126 0.63 -3.82 -3.40
N THR A 127 1.23 -5.00 -3.53
CA THR A 127 1.13 -6.06 -2.52
C THR A 127 1.89 -5.72 -1.24
N ASP A 128 2.89 -4.84 -1.31
CA ASP A 128 3.70 -4.47 -0.14
C ASP A 128 2.88 -3.69 0.88
N GLN A 129 1.86 -2.96 0.43
CA GLN A 129 0.92 -2.23 1.29
C GLN A 129 0.24 -3.12 2.33
N PHE A 130 -0.02 -4.38 1.99
CA PHE A 130 -0.61 -5.34 2.92
C PHE A 130 0.35 -5.64 4.07
N PHE A 131 1.60 -5.96 3.75
CA PHE A 131 2.61 -6.34 4.73
C PHE A 131 3.15 -5.15 5.54
N VAL A 132 3.30 -3.98 4.89
CA VAL A 132 3.63 -2.71 5.57
C VAL A 132 2.53 -2.32 6.56
N GLY A 133 1.28 -2.65 6.25
CA GLY A 133 0.12 -2.35 7.09
C GLY A 133 -0.03 -3.19 8.35
N LEU A 134 0.51 -4.42 8.37
CA LEU A 134 0.29 -5.37 9.46
C LEU A 134 0.59 -4.80 10.87
N PRO A 135 1.73 -4.11 11.12
CA PRO A 135 2.02 -3.53 12.43
C PRO A 135 1.09 -2.41 12.85
N PHE A 136 0.43 -1.77 11.88
CA PHE A 136 -0.43 -0.63 12.16
C PHE A 136 -1.81 -1.06 12.64
N ILE A 137 -2.25 -2.29 12.38
CA ILE A 137 -3.61 -2.76 12.63
C ILE A 137 -4.02 -2.52 14.09
N ASP A 138 -3.20 -2.94 15.04
CA ASP A 138 -3.50 -2.79 16.47
C ASP A 138 -3.48 -1.32 16.90
N SER A 139 -2.67 -0.50 16.25
CA SER A 139 -2.59 0.94 16.54
C SER A 139 -3.71 1.78 15.92
N ILE A 140 -4.55 1.16 15.07
CA ILE A 140 -5.70 1.77 14.39
C ILE A 140 -6.97 0.92 14.61
N TYR A 141 -7.06 0.27 15.78
CA TYR A 141 -8.13 -0.68 16.13
C TYR A 141 -9.54 -0.04 16.14
N ASP A 142 -9.61 1.28 16.30
CA ASP A 142 -10.83 2.07 16.34
C ASP A 142 -11.44 2.27 14.94
N LYS A 143 -10.73 1.90 13.86
CA LYS A 143 -11.19 2.12 12.48
C LYS A 143 -11.35 0.83 11.70
N THR A 144 -12.12 0.90 10.64
CA THR A 144 -12.23 -0.16 9.63
C THR A 144 -11.43 0.25 8.40
N ILE A 145 -10.40 -0.54 8.09
CA ILE A 145 -9.53 -0.30 6.93
C ILE A 145 -9.74 -1.42 5.92
N TYR A 146 -10.15 -1.04 4.72
CA TYR A 146 -10.24 -1.91 3.55
C TYR A 146 -9.03 -1.68 2.67
N LEU A 147 -8.21 -2.70 2.46
CA LEU A 147 -7.06 -2.64 1.58
C LEU A 147 -7.34 -3.38 0.28
N GLN A 148 -7.05 -2.76 -0.86
CA GLN A 148 -7.12 -3.42 -2.16
C GLN A 148 -6.03 -4.49 -2.29
N LEU A 149 -6.41 -5.73 -2.63
CA LEU A 149 -5.49 -6.84 -2.90
C LEU A 149 -5.22 -7.05 -4.38
N LYS A 150 -6.18 -6.67 -5.22
CA LYS A 150 -6.12 -6.90 -6.67
C LYS A 150 -6.67 -5.71 -7.43
N ASP A 151 -5.90 -5.29 -8.44
CA ASP A 151 -6.41 -4.42 -9.48
C ASP A 151 -7.10 -5.27 -10.54
N SER A 152 -8.42 -5.12 -10.67
CA SER A 152 -9.15 -5.71 -11.78
C SER A 152 -10.30 -4.81 -12.18
N CYS A 153 -10.54 -4.70 -13.50
CA CYS A 153 -11.51 -3.76 -14.07
C CYS A 153 -12.95 -4.00 -13.67
N PHE A 154 -13.25 -5.19 -13.14
CA PHE A 154 -14.62 -5.63 -12.89
C PHE A 154 -14.81 -6.25 -11.51
N ASP A 155 -13.72 -6.49 -10.77
CA ASP A 155 -13.75 -7.19 -9.49
C ASP A 155 -12.61 -6.66 -8.60
N HIS A 156 -12.88 -5.55 -7.92
CA HIS A 156 -11.97 -5.04 -6.89
C HIS A 156 -12.10 -5.92 -5.65
N GLN A 157 -11.01 -6.59 -5.30
CA GLN A 157 -10.95 -7.41 -4.09
C GLN A 157 -10.32 -6.60 -2.97
N TYR A 158 -11.06 -6.45 -1.88
CA TYR A 158 -10.61 -5.77 -0.69
C TYR A 158 -10.51 -6.76 0.47
N VAL A 159 -9.52 -6.54 1.32
CA VAL A 159 -9.42 -7.20 2.62
C VAL A 159 -9.75 -6.21 3.72
N ASP A 160 -10.64 -6.60 4.63
CA ASP A 160 -10.81 -5.91 5.90
C ASP A 160 -9.66 -6.32 6.82
N MET A 161 -8.78 -5.37 7.11
CA MET A 161 -7.53 -5.62 7.83
C MET A 161 -7.78 -5.98 9.29
N ARG A 162 -8.87 -5.48 9.88
CA ARG A 162 -9.26 -5.85 11.25
C ARG A 162 -9.80 -7.27 11.28
N MET A 163 -10.66 -7.63 10.34
CA MET A 163 -11.16 -9.00 10.22
C MET A 163 -10.04 -9.99 9.94
N PHE A 164 -9.06 -9.60 9.12
CA PHE A 164 -7.85 -10.40 8.88
C PHE A 164 -7.07 -10.64 10.18
N SER A 165 -6.76 -9.60 10.96
CA SER A 165 -6.05 -9.74 12.25
C SER A 165 -6.82 -10.62 13.23
N LEU A 166 -8.16 -10.46 13.31
CA LEU A 166 -9.01 -11.29 14.15
C LEU A 166 -9.00 -12.76 13.70
N GLN A 167 -9.05 -13.02 12.39
CA GLN A 167 -8.99 -14.37 11.84
C GLN A 167 -7.65 -15.04 12.10
N MET A 168 -6.53 -14.31 11.94
CA MET A 168 -5.19 -14.79 12.25
C MET A 168 -5.04 -15.15 13.73
N SER A 169 -5.58 -14.32 14.61
CA SER A 169 -5.54 -14.56 16.06
C SER A 169 -6.36 -15.77 16.50
N ASN A 170 -7.38 -16.14 15.72
CA ASN A 170 -8.25 -17.29 15.97
C ASN A 170 -7.88 -18.53 15.12
N ASP A 171 -6.85 -18.46 14.28
CA ASP A 171 -6.44 -19.57 13.43
C ASP A 171 -5.85 -20.70 14.30
N MET A 172 -6.48 -21.87 14.25
CA MET A 172 -6.04 -23.06 15.00
C MET A 172 -4.62 -23.48 14.65
N CYS A 173 -4.17 -23.26 13.41
CA CYS A 173 -2.81 -23.57 12.97
C CYS A 173 -1.77 -22.61 13.57
N LEU A 174 -2.20 -21.46 14.09
CA LEU A 174 -1.33 -20.42 14.64
C LEU A 174 -1.39 -20.34 16.18
N LYS A 175 -2.11 -21.27 16.84
CA LYS A 175 -2.38 -21.27 18.30
C LYS A 175 -1.17 -21.30 19.23
N GLY A 176 0.05 -21.49 18.71
CA GLY A 176 1.30 -21.42 19.47
C GLY A 176 2.01 -20.06 19.42
N LEU A 177 1.53 -19.12 18.60
CA LEU A 177 2.18 -17.82 18.41
C LEU A 177 1.51 -16.76 19.26
N SER A 178 2.32 -15.98 19.99
CA SER A 178 1.83 -14.88 20.84
C SER A 178 1.29 -13.70 20.01
N LYS A 179 1.87 -13.47 18.81
CA LYS A 179 1.49 -12.40 17.89
C LYS A 179 1.50 -12.87 16.44
N PRO A 180 0.46 -13.58 15.98
CA PRO A 180 0.42 -14.17 14.64
C PRO A 180 0.61 -13.18 13.49
N VAL A 181 0.13 -11.95 13.65
CA VAL A 181 0.26 -10.87 12.65
C VAL A 181 1.72 -10.40 12.53
N ASP A 182 2.37 -10.10 13.65
CA ASP A 182 3.80 -9.72 13.68
C ASP A 182 4.66 -10.85 13.11
N CYS A 183 4.34 -12.11 13.47
CA CYS A 183 5.03 -13.28 12.95
C CYS A 183 4.91 -13.38 11.43
N LEU A 184 3.72 -13.14 10.86
CA LEU A 184 3.52 -13.15 9.41
C LEU A 184 4.35 -12.05 8.73
N GLN A 185 4.46 -10.87 9.32
CA GLN A 185 5.30 -9.81 8.78
C GLN A 185 6.77 -10.20 8.80
N MET A 186 7.26 -10.79 9.90
CA MET A 186 8.63 -11.27 10.00
C MET A 186 8.93 -12.37 8.97
N VAL A 187 7.99 -13.31 8.78
CA VAL A 187 8.09 -14.34 7.74
C VAL A 187 8.11 -13.71 6.35
N TYR A 188 7.32 -12.67 6.10
CA TYR A 188 7.35 -11.93 4.82
C TYR A 188 8.73 -11.33 4.56
N ILE A 189 9.28 -10.57 5.52
CA ILE A 189 10.60 -9.93 5.43
C ILE A 189 11.69 -10.98 5.19
N ALA A 190 11.67 -12.07 5.98
CA ALA A 190 12.65 -13.14 5.86
C ALA A 190 12.55 -13.92 4.55
N SER A 191 11.34 -14.03 3.97
CA SER A 191 11.12 -14.73 2.70
C SER A 191 11.62 -13.98 1.46
N SER A 192 12.28 -12.83 1.65
CA SER A 192 12.62 -11.74 0.71
C SER A 192 11.59 -10.62 0.64
N CYS A 193 12.06 -9.41 0.90
CA CYS A 193 11.47 -8.14 0.50
C CYS A 193 12.55 -7.32 -0.20
N ASP A 194 12.24 -6.10 -0.63
CA ASP A 194 13.17 -5.21 -1.34
C ASP A 194 14.49 -4.95 -0.56
N PHE A 195 14.51 -5.23 0.74
CA PHE A 195 15.64 -4.98 1.65
C PHE A 195 16.44 -6.23 2.04
N VAL A 196 15.94 -7.45 1.76
CA VAL A 196 16.55 -8.70 2.27
C VAL A 196 16.70 -9.73 1.15
N PHE A 197 17.90 -10.33 1.04
CA PHE A 197 18.17 -11.42 0.10
C PHE A 197 17.32 -12.66 0.42
N PHE A 198 16.87 -13.37 -0.63
CA PHE A 198 16.00 -14.54 -0.50
C PHE A 198 16.76 -15.79 -0.03
N PHE A 199 16.07 -16.69 0.67
CA PHE A 199 16.57 -18.03 0.95
C PHE A 199 16.63 -18.86 -0.33
N GLN A 200 17.84 -19.21 -0.77
CA GLN A 200 18.03 -20.00 -1.98
C GLN A 200 17.26 -21.32 -1.89
N GLY A 201 16.46 -21.63 -2.93
CA GLY A 201 15.65 -22.84 -3.00
C GLY A 201 14.22 -22.71 -2.46
N TYR A 202 13.87 -21.62 -1.78
CA TYR A 202 12.53 -21.40 -1.23
C TYR A 202 11.90 -20.12 -1.79
N GLY A 203 10.84 -20.25 -2.58
CA GLY A 203 10.00 -19.11 -2.93
C GLY A 203 9.09 -18.68 -1.77
N LYS A 204 8.58 -17.43 -1.78
CA LYS A 204 7.72 -16.86 -0.71
C LYS A 204 6.57 -17.79 -0.30
N LYS A 205 5.86 -18.37 -1.29
CA LYS A 205 4.77 -19.31 -1.04
C LYS A 205 5.23 -20.56 -0.29
N THR A 206 6.35 -21.15 -0.71
CA THR A 206 6.92 -22.34 -0.05
C THR A 206 7.36 -21.99 1.37
N PHE A 207 8.02 -20.85 1.55
CA PHE A 207 8.50 -20.36 2.84
C PHE A 207 7.35 -20.18 3.85
N ILE A 208 6.26 -19.52 3.43
CA ILE A 208 5.05 -19.35 4.24
C ILE A 208 4.36 -20.69 4.51
N ASN A 209 4.32 -21.59 3.52
CA ASN A 209 3.70 -22.91 3.72
C ASN A 209 4.47 -23.74 4.75
N ILE A 210 5.81 -23.76 4.68
CA ILE A 210 6.64 -24.46 5.66
C ILE A 210 6.43 -23.86 7.05
N PHE A 211 6.44 -22.53 7.18
CA PHE A 211 6.11 -21.85 8.42
C PHE A 211 4.78 -22.33 9.00
N ARG A 212 3.68 -22.28 8.22
CA ARG A 212 2.34 -22.67 8.66
C ARG A 212 2.24 -24.15 9.05
N GLN A 213 2.90 -25.04 8.31
CA GLN A 213 2.88 -26.48 8.57
C GLN A 213 3.64 -26.86 9.84
N ASN A 214 4.60 -26.03 10.26
CA ASN A 214 5.52 -26.35 11.34
C ASN A 214 5.38 -25.40 12.55
N VAL A 215 4.30 -24.61 12.67
CA VAL A 215 4.13 -23.65 13.78
C VAL A 215 4.28 -24.31 15.15
N ASN A 216 3.76 -25.53 15.34
CA ASN A 216 3.91 -26.25 16.61
C ASN A 216 5.38 -26.59 16.91
N LEU A 217 6.17 -26.92 15.90
CA LEU A 217 7.60 -27.12 16.06
C LEU A 217 8.29 -25.79 16.34
N ILE A 218 7.95 -24.73 15.60
CA ILE A 218 8.53 -23.40 15.77
C ILE A 218 8.23 -22.83 17.16
N SER A 219 7.05 -23.06 17.72
CA SER A 219 6.64 -22.53 19.04
C SER A 219 6.99 -23.42 20.24
N SER A 220 7.60 -24.60 20.03
CA SER A 220 7.96 -25.52 21.11
C SER A 220 9.45 -25.49 21.45
N ASP A 221 9.77 -25.74 22.72
CA ASP A 221 11.16 -25.85 23.24
C ASP A 221 11.86 -27.18 22.84
N LEU A 222 11.31 -27.92 21.88
CA LEU A 222 11.85 -29.22 21.49
C LEU A 222 13.25 -29.08 20.90
N SER A 223 14.20 -29.85 21.43
CA SER A 223 15.54 -30.00 20.90
C SER A 223 15.48 -30.60 19.49
N ILE A 224 16.09 -29.91 18.53
CA ILE A 224 16.18 -30.33 17.14
C ILE A 224 17.28 -31.39 17.07
N CYS A 225 16.93 -32.63 16.73
CA CYS A 225 17.85 -33.77 16.78
C CYS A 225 18.35 -34.25 15.40
N ASP A 226 17.88 -33.69 14.28
CA ASP A 226 18.27 -34.15 12.93
C ASP A 226 18.63 -33.01 11.94
N GLU A 227 19.55 -33.31 11.01
CA GLU A 227 20.12 -32.37 10.02
C GLU A 227 19.29 -32.28 8.71
N ASP A 228 17.97 -32.06 8.79
CA ASP A 228 17.15 -31.78 7.59
C ASP A 228 17.04 -30.26 7.34
N ASN A 229 17.06 -29.85 6.07
CA ASN A 229 16.89 -28.47 5.62
C ASN A 229 15.60 -27.83 6.18
N ILE A 230 14.54 -28.61 6.34
CA ILE A 230 13.28 -28.14 6.94
C ILE A 230 13.46 -27.81 8.42
N GLN A 231 14.22 -28.63 9.16
CA GLN A 231 14.49 -28.38 10.58
C GLN A 231 15.40 -27.16 10.76
N GLY A 232 16.41 -26.99 9.90
CA GLY A 232 17.23 -25.78 9.85
C GLY A 232 16.39 -24.52 9.61
N LEU A 233 15.42 -24.58 8.69
CA LEU A 233 14.49 -23.48 8.45
C LEU A 233 13.54 -23.23 9.63
N CYS A 234 13.09 -24.28 10.32
CA CYS A 234 12.29 -24.14 11.55
C CYS A 234 13.10 -23.53 12.70
N ALA A 235 14.37 -23.89 12.84
CA ALA A 235 15.30 -23.28 13.78
C ALA A 235 15.50 -21.79 13.46
N PHE A 236 15.62 -21.45 12.18
CA PHE A 236 15.68 -20.05 11.75
C PHE A 236 14.39 -19.30 12.13
N PHE A 237 13.20 -19.87 11.92
CA PHE A 237 11.95 -19.23 12.34
C PHE A 237 11.92 -18.96 13.85
N ARG A 238 12.40 -19.89 14.69
CA ARG A 238 12.52 -19.69 16.14
C ARG A 238 13.41 -18.53 16.54
N LEU A 239 14.44 -18.22 15.72
CA LEU A 239 15.36 -17.11 16.00
C LEU A 239 14.76 -15.74 15.68
N ILE A 240 13.79 -15.67 14.77
CA ILE A 240 13.24 -14.40 14.25
C ILE A 240 11.83 -14.07 14.76
N LEU A 241 11.19 -14.99 15.49
CA LEU A 241 9.83 -14.87 16.02
C LEU A 241 9.82 -14.82 17.54
#